data_AF-A0A0G1DIR4-F1
#
_entry.id   AF-A0A0G1DIR4-F1
#
_cell.length_a   1.000
_cell.length_b   1.000
_cell.length_c   1.000
_cell.angle_alpha   90.00
_cell.angle_beta   90.00
_cell.angle_gamma   90.00
#
_symmetry.space_group_name_H-M   'P 1'
#
loop_
_entity.id
_entity.type
_entity.pdbx_description
1 polymer ?
#
loop_
_entity_poly.entity_id
_entity_poly.type
_entity_poly.pdbx_seq_one_letter_code
_entity_poly.pdbx_strand_id
1 'polypeptide(L)'
;MKISSHFSQLLSQIEGRLSISDIFHKKTNNRTLKTNDNPNDWPDSWKKIYFKTYPRFEKKHCDLSDSDEIDKLLRNRRSIRKFTNKPISFKELSHLLYFSCGLIHTDGNYDNSRRPYPSAGGRYPLEVYPIILNVDGLKKGLYHYNIRDNDLEILLEENLSLWVSKTFGRQDWTLHSSVLFIITSVLDRNRIKYYDRGYRFSLLEAGHLGQNICLLAEKRKLGSCPLGGYIDSEVDKLLDIQNTKEVTLYAVAVGKV
;
A
#
# COMPACT_ATOMS: atom_id res chain seq x y z
N MET A 1 -6.55 38.90 11.84
CA MET A 1 -7.04 37.71 12.57
C MET A 1 -8.53 37.48 12.28
N LYS A 2 -8.90 37.14 11.02
CA LYS A 2 -10.29 36.91 10.57
C LYS A 2 -10.43 35.75 9.56
N ILE A 3 -9.39 34.93 9.41
CA ILE A 3 -9.39 33.76 8.51
C ILE A 3 -9.83 32.47 9.26
N SER A 4 -9.75 32.48 10.59
CA SER A 4 -10.06 31.31 11.44
C SER A 4 -11.56 30.97 11.51
N SER A 5 -12.46 31.97 11.53
CA SER A 5 -13.90 31.70 11.75
C SER A 5 -14.60 31.15 10.51
N HIS A 6 -14.14 31.54 9.31
CA HIS A 6 -14.71 31.05 8.05
C HIS A 6 -14.32 29.59 7.80
N PHE A 7 -13.11 29.19 8.20
CA PHE A 7 -12.63 27.80 8.08
C PHE A 7 -13.38 26.85 9.01
N SER A 8 -13.65 27.28 10.25
CA SER A 8 -14.46 26.52 11.21
C SER A 8 -15.93 26.40 10.79
N GLN A 9 -16.52 27.45 10.20
CA GLN A 9 -17.88 27.40 9.64
C GLN A 9 -17.99 26.52 8.38
N LEU A 10 -16.93 26.42 7.57
CA LEU A 10 -16.91 25.53 6.41
C LEU A 10 -16.79 24.06 6.84
N LEU A 11 -15.96 23.77 7.85
CA LEU A 11 -15.82 22.44 8.43
C LEU A 11 -17.13 21.97 9.08
N SER A 12 -17.85 22.85 9.80
CA SER A 12 -19.15 22.50 10.39
C SER A 12 -20.28 22.33 9.36
N GLN A 13 -20.14 22.86 8.13
CA GLN A 13 -21.07 22.58 7.02
C GLN A 13 -20.76 21.26 6.28
N ILE A 14 -19.54 20.72 6.46
CA ILE A 14 -19.10 19.43 5.94
C ILE A 14 -19.37 18.29 6.95
N GLU A 15 -19.50 18.61 8.25
CA GLU A 15 -19.94 17.68 9.28
C GLU A 15 -21.37 17.18 9.01
N GLY A 16 -21.45 16.06 8.29
CA GLY A 16 -22.70 15.33 8.02
C GLY A 16 -22.93 14.94 6.57
N ARG A 17 -22.18 15.48 5.59
CA ARG A 17 -22.25 15.05 4.19
C ARG A 17 -20.97 14.37 3.75
N LEU A 18 -21.09 13.11 3.32
CA LEU A 18 -20.00 12.37 2.70
C LEU A 18 -19.45 13.16 1.51
N SER A 19 -18.13 13.34 1.45
CA SER A 19 -17.42 13.93 0.32
C SER A 19 -17.49 13.01 -0.91
N ILE A 20 -17.18 13.54 -2.11
CA ILE A 20 -17.18 12.72 -3.33
C ILE A 20 -16.17 11.58 -3.20
N SER A 21 -15.03 11.82 -2.56
CA SER A 21 -14.03 10.80 -2.30
C SER A 21 -14.51 9.72 -1.33
N ASP A 22 -15.30 10.08 -0.31
CA ASP A 22 -15.92 9.08 0.59
C ASP A 22 -16.90 8.18 -0.17
N ILE A 23 -17.74 8.77 -1.01
CA ILE A 23 -18.72 8.04 -1.82
C ILE A 23 -18.02 7.13 -2.82
N PHE A 24 -16.99 7.64 -3.50
CA PHE A 24 -16.20 6.87 -4.47
C PHE A 24 -15.55 5.67 -3.79
N HIS A 25 -14.83 5.90 -2.69
CA HIS A 25 -14.17 4.83 -1.94
C HIS A 25 -15.16 3.74 -1.52
N LYS A 26 -16.24 4.11 -0.81
CA LYS A 26 -17.28 3.16 -0.38
C LYS A 26 -17.92 2.36 -1.53
N LYS A 27 -18.05 2.97 -2.71
CA LYS A 27 -18.63 2.29 -3.89
C LYS A 27 -17.66 1.34 -4.58
N THR A 28 -16.36 1.49 -4.36
CA THR A 28 -15.32 0.65 -4.94
C THR A 28 -14.81 -0.46 -4.02
N ASN A 29 -15.22 -0.47 -2.74
CA ASN A 29 -14.84 -1.52 -1.79
C ASN A 29 -15.37 -2.89 -2.23
N ASN A 30 -14.51 -3.90 -2.13
CA ASN A 30 -14.90 -5.28 -2.32
C ASN A 30 -15.69 -5.75 -1.11
N ARG A 31 -16.94 -6.16 -1.36
CA ARG A 31 -17.80 -6.77 -0.33
C ARG A 31 -17.67 -8.29 -0.30
N THR A 32 -17.39 -8.87 -1.45
CA THR A 32 -17.13 -10.28 -1.65
C THR A 32 -16.05 -10.42 -2.71
N LEU A 33 -15.23 -11.46 -2.59
CA LEU A 33 -14.27 -11.83 -3.62
C LEU A 33 -14.72 -13.11 -4.29
N LYS A 34 -14.60 -13.18 -5.61
CA LYS A 34 -14.82 -14.42 -6.34
C LYS A 34 -13.71 -15.39 -5.98
N THR A 35 -14.08 -16.61 -5.61
CA THR A 35 -13.13 -17.65 -5.15
C THR A 35 -12.58 -18.49 -6.29
N ASN A 36 -13.18 -18.42 -7.48
CA ASN A 36 -12.72 -19.08 -8.70
C ASN A 36 -12.56 -18.03 -9.78
N ASP A 37 -11.33 -17.62 -10.02
CA ASP A 37 -10.95 -16.69 -11.07
C ASP A 37 -9.90 -17.39 -11.95
N ASN A 38 -10.31 -18.48 -12.60
CA ASN A 38 -9.44 -19.23 -13.50
C ASN A 38 -9.14 -18.35 -14.72
N PRO A 39 -7.87 -17.98 -14.96
CA PRO A 39 -7.53 -17.09 -16.08
C PRO A 39 -7.96 -17.62 -17.44
N ASN A 40 -8.14 -18.95 -17.57
CA ASN A 40 -8.63 -19.55 -18.81
C ASN A 40 -10.07 -19.10 -19.14
N ASP A 41 -10.89 -18.85 -18.12
CA ASP A 41 -12.30 -18.46 -18.28
C ASP A 41 -12.48 -16.95 -18.48
N TRP A 42 -11.41 -16.16 -18.39
CA TRP A 42 -11.49 -14.72 -18.58
C TRP A 42 -11.79 -14.34 -20.03
N PRO A 43 -12.62 -13.30 -20.25
CA PRO A 43 -12.82 -12.73 -21.57
C PRO A 43 -11.48 -12.37 -22.22
N ASP A 44 -11.33 -12.62 -23.53
CA ASP A 44 -10.11 -12.26 -24.26
C ASP A 44 -9.78 -10.76 -24.17
N SER A 45 -10.81 -9.93 -24.03
CA SER A 45 -10.66 -8.49 -23.82
C SER A 45 -9.91 -8.13 -22.53
N TRP A 46 -9.89 -9.01 -21.51
CA TRP A 46 -9.14 -8.82 -20.27
C TRP A 46 -7.67 -9.23 -20.42
N LYS A 47 -7.39 -10.15 -21.35
CA LYS A 47 -6.03 -10.68 -21.62
C LYS A 47 -5.27 -9.81 -22.62
N LYS A 48 -5.98 -9.07 -23.47
CA LYS A 48 -5.38 -8.27 -24.55
C LYS A 48 -4.99 -6.87 -24.08
N ILE A 49 -3.71 -6.54 -24.23
CA ILE A 49 -3.15 -5.21 -23.94
C ILE A 49 -3.11 -4.38 -25.23
N TYR A 50 -3.57 -3.14 -25.17
CA TYR A 50 -3.59 -2.22 -26.29
C TYR A 50 -2.62 -1.06 -26.06
N PHE A 51 -1.91 -0.66 -27.12
CA PHE A 51 -0.99 0.47 -27.10
C PHE A 51 -1.51 1.57 -28.00
N LYS A 52 -1.55 2.81 -27.49
CA LYS A 52 -1.82 3.98 -28.32
C LYS A 52 -0.57 4.32 -29.12
N THR A 53 -0.71 4.45 -30.44
CA THR A 53 0.36 4.95 -31.32
C THR A 53 -0.17 6.05 -32.21
N TYR A 54 0.74 6.87 -32.73
CA TYR A 54 0.42 7.97 -33.64
C TYR A 54 1.08 7.69 -34.99
N PRO A 55 0.48 6.84 -35.85
CA PRO A 55 1.15 6.27 -37.03
C PRO A 55 1.50 7.28 -38.12
N ARG A 56 0.88 8.47 -38.11
CA ARG A 56 1.09 9.53 -39.11
C ARG A 56 2.30 10.43 -38.82
N PHE A 57 2.97 10.24 -37.69
CA PHE A 57 4.09 11.10 -37.27
C PHE A 57 5.41 10.34 -37.39
N GLU A 58 6.48 11.09 -37.67
CA GLU A 58 7.84 10.57 -37.66
C GLU A 58 8.18 9.98 -36.28
N LYS A 59 8.93 8.89 -36.29
CA LYS A 59 9.30 8.15 -35.07
C LYS A 59 10.78 8.33 -34.80
N LYS A 60 11.11 8.85 -33.62
CA LYS A 60 12.45 8.74 -33.04
C LYS A 60 12.49 7.53 -32.11
N HIS A 61 13.35 6.57 -32.41
CA HIS A 61 13.57 5.43 -31.51
C HIS A 61 14.38 5.87 -30.29
N CYS A 62 13.98 5.40 -29.11
CA CYS A 62 14.73 5.64 -27.88
C CYS A 62 16.02 4.82 -27.91
N ASP A 63 17.14 5.48 -27.67
CA ASP A 63 18.46 4.86 -27.51
C ASP A 63 18.74 4.68 -26.01
N LEU A 64 19.04 3.46 -25.59
CA LEU A 64 19.24 3.12 -24.18
C LEU A 64 20.75 3.05 -23.89
N SER A 65 21.18 3.70 -22.81
CA SER A 65 22.54 3.58 -22.30
C SER A 65 22.80 2.21 -21.66
N ASP A 66 24.03 2.00 -21.22
CA ASP A 66 24.40 0.84 -20.41
C ASP A 66 23.53 0.74 -19.14
N SER A 67 23.25 -0.50 -18.74
CA SER A 67 22.34 -0.84 -17.64
C SER A 67 23.06 -0.85 -16.29
N ASP A 68 22.51 -0.13 -15.31
CA ASP A 68 23.02 -0.11 -13.94
C ASP A 68 22.31 -1.10 -13.00
N GLU A 69 22.53 -0.98 -11.68
CA GLU A 69 21.88 -1.85 -10.69
C GLU A 69 20.38 -1.62 -10.56
N ILE A 70 19.90 -0.37 -10.65
CA ILE A 70 18.47 -0.09 -10.51
C ILE A 70 17.71 -0.59 -11.75
N ASP A 71 18.31 -0.50 -12.93
CA ASP A 71 17.77 -1.09 -14.16
C ASP A 71 17.59 -2.60 -14.04
N LYS A 72 18.59 -3.30 -13.47
CA LYS A 72 18.52 -4.74 -13.23
C LYS A 72 17.39 -5.08 -12.25
N LEU A 73 17.24 -4.31 -11.16
CA LEU A 73 16.14 -4.50 -10.21
C LEU A 73 14.78 -4.29 -10.87
N LEU A 74 14.62 -3.22 -11.66
CA LEU A 74 13.38 -2.93 -12.38
C LEU A 74 13.03 -4.02 -13.39
N ARG A 75 14.03 -4.55 -14.11
CA ARG A 75 13.87 -5.65 -15.07
C ARG A 75 13.52 -6.98 -14.41
N ASN A 76 14.09 -7.28 -13.25
CA ASN A 76 13.93 -8.57 -12.59
C ASN A 76 12.71 -8.65 -11.69
N ARG A 77 12.27 -7.53 -11.09
CA ARG A 77 11.12 -7.50 -10.19
C ARG A 77 9.89 -8.13 -10.86
N ARG A 78 9.32 -9.15 -10.22
CA ARG A 78 8.07 -9.83 -10.62
C ARG A 78 7.14 -9.99 -9.43
N SER A 79 5.85 -10.13 -9.70
CA SER A 79 4.88 -10.48 -8.67
C SER A 79 4.94 -11.98 -8.43
N ILE A 80 5.50 -12.41 -7.30
CA ILE A 80 5.67 -13.82 -6.94
C ILE A 80 4.59 -14.22 -5.95
N ARG A 81 3.86 -15.30 -6.29
CA ARG A 81 2.78 -15.89 -5.49
C ARG A 81 3.11 -17.30 -5.01
N LYS A 82 4.38 -17.69 -5.06
CA LYS A 82 4.87 -18.98 -4.58
C LYS A 82 5.94 -18.71 -3.55
N PHE A 83 5.53 -18.66 -2.29
CA PHE A 83 6.44 -18.49 -1.16
C PHE A 83 6.79 -19.84 -0.54
N THR A 84 7.94 -19.89 0.12
CA THR A 84 8.33 -21.01 0.98
C THR A 84 7.86 -20.75 2.41
N ASN A 85 7.74 -21.81 3.23
CA ASN A 85 7.42 -21.67 4.65
C ASN A 85 8.62 -21.20 5.51
N LYS A 86 9.69 -20.68 4.90
CA LYS A 86 10.84 -20.16 5.64
C LYS A 86 10.56 -18.74 6.14
N PRO A 87 10.95 -18.40 7.38
CA PRO A 87 10.78 -17.05 7.90
C PRO A 87 11.70 -16.06 7.17
N ILE A 88 11.28 -14.79 7.16
CA ILE A 88 12.24 -13.68 7.00
C ILE A 88 12.75 -13.27 8.38
N SER A 89 13.98 -12.76 8.44
CA SER A 89 14.50 -12.21 9.69
C SER A 89 13.82 -10.89 10.06
N PHE A 90 13.76 -10.55 11.35
CA PHE A 90 13.31 -9.22 11.78
C PHE A 90 14.11 -8.11 11.10
N LYS A 91 15.43 -8.29 10.91
CA LYS A 91 16.29 -7.33 10.19
C LYS A 91 15.85 -7.09 8.74
N GLU A 92 15.41 -8.13 8.03
CA GLU A 92 14.85 -8.00 6.69
C GLU A 92 13.54 -7.20 6.71
N LEU A 93 12.64 -7.50 7.65
CA LEU A 93 11.39 -6.75 7.83
C LEU A 93 11.67 -5.26 8.16
N SER A 94 12.53 -4.98 9.15
CA SER A 94 12.89 -3.61 9.54
C SER A 94 13.44 -2.83 8.36
N HIS A 95 14.25 -3.46 7.52
CA HIS A 95 14.78 -2.80 6.33
C HIS A 95 13.70 -2.56 5.26
N LEU A 96 12.75 -3.48 5.07
CA LEU A 96 11.62 -3.25 4.17
C LEU A 96 10.80 -2.05 4.63
N LEU A 97 10.47 -1.96 5.93
CA LEU A 97 9.72 -0.84 6.51
C LEU A 97 10.46 0.49 6.37
N TYR A 98 11.69 0.55 6.91
CA TYR A 98 12.45 1.80 6.95
C TYR A 98 12.71 2.38 5.56
N PHE A 99 13.17 1.56 4.61
CA PHE A 99 13.49 2.06 3.26
C PHE A 99 12.29 2.12 2.32
N SER A 100 11.11 1.61 2.70
CA SER A 100 9.89 1.82 1.92
C SER A 100 9.11 3.06 2.35
N CYS A 101 9.12 3.40 3.65
CA CYS A 101 8.28 4.47 4.19
C CYS A 101 8.81 5.20 5.43
N GLY A 102 9.96 4.81 6.00
CA GLY A 102 10.54 5.45 7.18
C GLY A 102 11.04 6.88 6.95
N LEU A 103 11.45 7.54 8.03
CA LEU A 103 12.07 8.88 7.99
C LEU A 103 13.52 8.77 7.51
N ILE A 104 13.77 9.06 6.23
CA ILE A 104 15.11 9.03 5.63
C ILE A 104 15.84 10.38 5.77
N HIS A 105 15.10 11.45 6.08
CA HIS A 105 15.67 12.76 6.37
C HIS A 105 14.81 13.47 7.40
N THR A 106 15.43 13.99 8.45
CA THR A 106 14.80 14.86 9.47
C THR A 106 15.88 15.74 10.09
N ASP A 107 15.56 17.01 10.32
CA ASP A 107 16.38 18.00 11.02
C ASP A 107 15.90 18.18 12.49
N GLY A 108 15.04 17.29 12.98
CA GLY A 108 14.33 17.42 14.25
C GLY A 108 12.98 18.13 14.11
N ASN A 109 12.71 18.80 12.98
CA ASN A 109 11.39 19.28 12.61
C ASN A 109 10.70 18.28 11.66
N TYR A 110 9.70 17.56 12.17
CA TYR A 110 9.00 16.54 11.38
C TYR A 110 8.25 17.12 10.17
N ASP A 111 7.92 18.41 10.14
CA ASP A 111 7.30 19.05 8.98
C ASP A 111 8.27 19.14 7.78
N ASN A 112 9.58 19.15 8.04
CA ASN A 112 10.63 19.10 7.04
C ASN A 112 11.07 17.67 6.70
N SER A 113 10.52 16.67 7.39
CA SER A 113 10.95 15.29 7.19
C SER A 113 10.63 14.77 5.79
N ARG A 114 11.38 13.76 5.37
CA ARG A 114 11.18 13.09 4.07
C ARG A 114 11.11 11.58 4.25
N ARG A 115 10.26 10.98 3.42
CA ARG A 115 10.13 9.54 3.20
C ARG A 115 10.75 9.17 1.84
N PRO A 116 11.09 7.90 1.59
CA PRO A 116 11.68 7.44 0.32
C PRO A 116 10.67 7.36 -0.84
N TYR A 117 9.54 8.06 -0.73
CA TYR A 117 8.55 8.25 -1.79
C TYR A 117 8.03 9.69 -1.76
N PRO A 118 7.64 10.25 -2.93
CA PRO A 118 7.08 11.60 -2.97
C PRO A 118 5.64 11.59 -2.42
N SER A 119 5.29 12.67 -1.72
CA SER A 119 3.93 12.90 -1.21
C SER A 119 3.43 14.27 -1.59
N ALA A 120 2.16 14.38 -1.96
CA ALA A 120 1.57 15.64 -2.40
C ALA A 120 1.66 16.69 -1.29
N GLY A 121 2.46 17.72 -1.53
CA GLY A 121 2.69 18.78 -0.54
C GLY A 121 3.35 18.31 0.76
N GLY A 122 4.02 17.15 0.75
CA GLY A 122 4.69 16.58 1.93
C GLY A 122 3.72 16.19 3.05
N ARG A 123 2.48 15.81 2.72
CA ARG A 123 1.42 15.55 3.71
C ARG A 123 1.40 14.15 4.27
N TYR A 124 2.01 13.19 3.56
CA TYR A 124 2.26 11.83 4.00
C TYR A 124 1.03 11.16 4.68
N PRO A 125 -0.06 10.93 3.92
CA PRO A 125 -1.32 10.45 4.46
C PRO A 125 -1.29 8.96 4.82
N LEU A 126 -0.27 8.21 4.35
CA LEU A 126 -0.24 6.76 4.45
C LEU A 126 0.24 6.29 5.81
N GLU A 127 -0.43 5.25 6.31
CA GLU A 127 0.00 4.40 7.41
C GLU A 127 0.24 2.97 6.92
N VAL A 128 1.08 2.22 7.64
CA VAL A 128 1.47 0.85 7.28
C VAL A 128 1.25 -0.07 8.47
N TYR A 129 0.46 -1.13 8.24
CA TYR A 129 0.11 -2.14 9.23
C TYR A 129 0.59 -3.52 8.78
N PRO A 130 1.75 -4.00 9.25
CA PRO A 130 2.21 -5.34 8.95
C PRO A 130 1.40 -6.40 9.70
N ILE A 131 0.83 -7.35 8.98
CA ILE A 131 0.33 -8.61 9.51
C ILE A 131 1.47 -9.62 9.45
N ILE A 132 1.99 -10.01 10.60
CA ILE A 132 3.12 -10.92 10.75
C ILE A 132 2.61 -12.37 10.77
N LEU A 133 3.08 -13.16 9.80
CA LEU A 133 2.74 -14.58 9.68
C LEU A 133 3.93 -15.50 9.95
N ASN A 134 5.14 -15.08 9.56
CA ASN A 134 6.35 -15.89 9.72
C ASN A 134 7.63 -15.02 9.67
N VAL A 135 7.94 -14.35 10.79
CA VAL A 135 9.12 -13.49 10.95
C VAL A 135 9.89 -13.90 12.20
N ASP A 136 11.19 -14.16 12.07
CA ASP A 136 12.02 -14.56 13.21
C ASP A 136 12.09 -13.43 14.24
N GLY A 137 11.83 -13.76 15.50
CA GLY A 137 11.89 -12.81 16.63
C GLY A 137 10.62 -11.99 16.84
N LEU A 138 9.57 -12.19 16.04
CA LEU A 138 8.26 -11.58 16.24
C LEU A 138 7.18 -12.65 16.39
N LYS A 139 6.22 -12.38 17.27
CA LYS A 139 5.01 -13.20 17.35
C LYS A 139 4.08 -12.87 16.19
N LYS A 140 3.28 -13.85 15.76
CA LYS A 140 2.24 -13.62 14.77
C LYS A 140 1.23 -12.61 15.31
N GLY A 141 0.77 -11.71 14.45
CA GLY A 141 -0.10 -10.63 14.89
C GLY A 141 -0.21 -9.48 13.91
N LEU A 142 -0.99 -8.49 14.30
CA LEU A 142 -1.10 -7.20 13.65
C LEU A 142 -0.23 -6.18 14.37
N TYR A 143 0.52 -5.41 13.58
CA TYR A 143 1.38 -4.35 14.07
C TYR A 143 1.10 -3.06 13.31
N HIS A 144 1.47 -1.93 13.89
CA HIS A 144 1.55 -0.63 13.22
C HIS A 144 3.01 -0.18 13.17
N TYR A 145 3.46 0.33 12.02
CA TYR A 145 4.81 0.88 11.90
C TYR A 145 4.83 2.34 12.32
N ASN A 146 5.29 2.60 13.55
CA ASN A 146 5.49 3.96 14.03
C ASN A 146 6.78 4.53 13.44
N ILE A 147 6.58 5.32 12.39
CA ILE A 147 7.64 5.95 11.60
C ILE A 147 8.49 6.92 12.44
N ARG A 148 7.93 7.52 13.51
CA ARG A 148 8.63 8.53 14.32
C ARG A 148 9.79 7.90 15.09
N ASP A 149 9.52 6.80 15.77
CA ASP A 149 10.48 6.14 16.66
C ASP A 149 11.14 4.92 15.99
N ASN A 150 10.73 4.61 14.75
CA ASN A 150 11.21 3.50 13.94
C ASN A 150 11.03 2.15 14.65
N ASP A 151 9.84 1.91 15.18
CA ASP A 151 9.46 0.70 15.88
C ASP A 151 8.14 0.11 15.36
N LEU A 152 7.81 -1.08 15.86
CA LEU A 152 6.55 -1.75 15.59
C LEU A 152 5.71 -1.77 16.85
N GLU A 153 4.56 -1.11 16.80
CA GLU A 153 3.57 -1.13 17.85
C GLU A 153 2.70 -2.39 17.69
N ILE A 154 2.62 -3.21 18.73
CA ILE A 154 1.84 -4.45 18.73
C ILE A 154 0.37 -4.08 18.96
N LEU A 155 -0.46 -4.24 17.92
CA LEU A 155 -1.90 -3.95 18.03
C LEU A 155 -2.69 -5.18 18.45
N LEU A 156 -2.33 -6.34 17.92
CA LEU A 156 -2.99 -7.61 18.22
C LEU A 156 -2.00 -8.77 18.11
N GLU A 157 -1.78 -9.50 19.20
CA GLU A 157 -0.89 -10.66 19.24
C GLU A 157 -1.69 -11.96 19.01
N GLU A 158 -2.18 -12.16 17.79
CA GLU A 158 -2.97 -13.34 17.42
C GLU A 158 -2.53 -13.97 16.09
N ASN A 159 -2.76 -15.27 15.93
CA ASN A 159 -2.54 -15.93 14.65
C ASN A 159 -3.66 -15.61 13.65
N LEU A 160 -3.41 -14.62 12.81
CA LEU A 160 -4.35 -14.14 11.79
C LEU A 160 -4.39 -14.98 10.50
N SER A 161 -3.76 -16.17 10.42
CA SER A 161 -3.77 -16.98 9.19
C SER A 161 -5.17 -17.29 8.67
N LEU A 162 -6.11 -17.70 9.53
CA LEU A 162 -7.48 -17.99 9.09
C LEU A 162 -8.21 -16.73 8.61
N TRP A 163 -7.96 -15.60 9.28
CA TRP A 163 -8.51 -14.30 8.88
C TRP A 163 -7.96 -13.90 7.51
N VAL A 164 -6.64 -14.01 7.29
CA VAL A 164 -5.99 -13.72 6.01
C VAL A 164 -6.59 -14.56 4.88
N SER A 165 -6.78 -15.88 5.09
CA SER A 165 -7.38 -16.75 4.07
C SER A 165 -8.76 -16.26 3.63
N LYS A 166 -9.61 -15.86 4.59
CA LYS A 166 -10.98 -15.39 4.33
C LYS A 166 -10.99 -14.01 3.68
N THR A 167 -10.22 -13.07 4.22
CA THR A 167 -10.20 -11.67 3.79
C THR A 167 -9.59 -11.49 2.40
N PHE A 168 -8.57 -12.27 2.05
CA PHE A 168 -7.90 -12.18 0.75
C PHE A 168 -8.50 -13.12 -0.32
N GLY A 169 -9.75 -13.56 -0.13
CA GLY A 169 -10.52 -14.26 -1.16
C GLY A 169 -10.04 -15.68 -1.44
N ARG A 170 -9.54 -16.39 -0.42
CA ARG A 170 -8.97 -17.75 -0.54
C ARG A 170 -7.79 -17.84 -1.51
N GLN A 171 -7.06 -16.73 -1.63
CA GLN A 171 -5.73 -16.75 -2.24
C GLN A 171 -4.77 -17.45 -1.28
N ASP A 172 -4.81 -18.79 -1.19
CA ASP A 172 -4.08 -19.56 -0.18
C ASP A 172 -2.57 -19.31 -0.19
N TRP A 173 -2.03 -18.85 -1.33
CA TRP A 173 -0.65 -18.42 -1.43
C TRP A 173 -0.28 -17.27 -0.46
N THR A 174 -1.22 -16.41 -0.06
CA THR A 174 -0.96 -15.33 0.90
C THR A 174 -0.65 -15.88 2.30
N LEU A 175 -1.14 -17.07 2.65
CA LEU A 175 -0.85 -17.74 3.92
C LEU A 175 0.60 -18.17 4.06
N HIS A 176 1.28 -18.36 2.92
CA HIS A 176 2.69 -18.72 2.85
C HIS A 176 3.60 -17.49 2.81
N SER A 177 3.05 -16.27 2.74
CA SER A 177 3.85 -15.06 2.90
C SER A 177 4.37 -14.94 4.34
N SER A 178 5.49 -14.27 4.51
CA SER A 178 6.04 -13.99 5.85
C SER A 178 5.34 -12.79 6.50
N VAL A 179 4.93 -11.82 5.69
CA VAL A 179 4.26 -10.60 6.12
C VAL A 179 3.32 -10.10 5.01
N LEU A 180 2.17 -9.57 5.43
CA LEU A 180 1.26 -8.79 4.59
C LEU A 180 1.26 -7.34 5.08
N PHE A 181 1.77 -6.41 4.27
CA PHE A 181 1.67 -4.99 4.55
C PHE A 181 0.29 -4.50 4.12
N ILE A 182 -0.52 -4.03 5.07
CA ILE A 182 -1.73 -3.27 4.78
C ILE A 182 -1.36 -1.79 4.74
N ILE A 183 -1.73 -1.10 3.66
CA ILE A 183 -1.47 0.32 3.47
C ILE A 183 -2.81 1.04 3.50
N THR A 184 -2.97 1.95 4.45
CA THR A 184 -4.14 2.79 4.57
C THR A 184 -3.79 4.24 4.23
N SER A 185 -4.79 5.10 4.19
CA SER A 185 -4.60 6.54 4.10
C SER A 185 -5.52 7.27 5.07
N VAL A 186 -4.96 8.07 5.96
CA VAL A 186 -5.67 9.09 6.72
C VAL A 186 -5.98 10.26 5.77
N LEU A 187 -7.14 10.19 5.11
CA LEU A 187 -7.51 11.07 4.00
C LEU A 187 -7.48 12.55 4.37
N ASP A 188 -7.82 12.89 5.60
CA ASP A 188 -7.87 14.27 6.08
C ASP A 188 -6.50 14.96 6.01
N ARG A 189 -5.39 14.22 6.11
CA ARG A 189 -4.02 14.76 5.95
C ARG A 189 -3.80 15.38 4.57
N ASN A 190 -4.43 14.82 3.53
CA ASN A 190 -4.39 15.35 2.17
C ASN A 190 -5.57 16.29 1.87
N ARG A 191 -6.78 16.00 2.38
CA ARG A 191 -7.99 16.79 2.11
C ARG A 191 -7.90 18.22 2.63
N ILE A 192 -7.20 18.43 3.76
CA ILE A 192 -6.99 19.78 4.30
C ILE A 192 -6.38 20.75 3.28
N LYS A 193 -5.59 20.25 2.34
CA LYS A 193 -4.94 21.06 1.29
C LYS A 193 -5.57 20.88 -0.09
N TYR A 194 -6.05 19.68 -0.41
CA TYR A 194 -6.43 19.30 -1.77
C TYR A 194 -7.90 18.88 -1.91
N TYR A 195 -8.71 18.95 -0.85
CA TYR A 195 -10.10 18.51 -0.83
C TYR A 195 -10.23 17.08 -1.41
N ASP A 196 -11.30 16.79 -2.17
CA ASP A 196 -11.52 15.48 -2.80
C ASP A 196 -10.40 15.03 -3.76
N ARG A 197 -9.62 15.98 -4.32
CA ARG A 197 -8.46 15.64 -5.16
C ARG A 197 -7.38 14.93 -4.35
N GLY A 198 -7.32 15.18 -3.03
CA GLY A 198 -6.42 14.51 -2.10
C GLY A 198 -6.50 12.98 -2.17
N TYR A 199 -7.68 12.43 -2.44
CA TYR A 199 -7.87 10.98 -2.59
C TYR A 199 -7.04 10.40 -3.76
N ARG A 200 -6.98 11.12 -4.89
CA ARG A 200 -6.15 10.69 -6.04
C ARG A 200 -4.67 10.68 -5.68
N PHE A 201 -4.21 11.63 -4.87
CA PHE A 201 -2.83 11.65 -4.41
C PHE A 201 -2.52 10.50 -3.47
N SER A 202 -3.42 10.19 -2.52
CA SER A 202 -3.25 9.01 -1.66
C SER A 202 -3.12 7.70 -2.44
N LEU A 203 -3.89 7.52 -3.52
CA LEU A 203 -3.75 6.35 -4.41
C LEU A 203 -2.39 6.27 -5.12
N LEU A 204 -1.89 7.40 -5.65
CA LEU A 204 -0.58 7.45 -6.31
C LEU A 204 0.54 7.14 -5.30
N GLU A 205 0.45 7.71 -4.10
CA GLU A 205 1.42 7.50 -3.03
C GLU A 205 1.44 6.04 -2.56
N ALA A 206 0.29 5.39 -2.45
CA ALA A 206 0.22 3.97 -2.10
C ALA A 206 0.93 3.10 -3.15
N GLY A 207 0.82 3.48 -4.44
CA GLY A 207 1.58 2.85 -5.53
C GLY A 207 3.09 3.05 -5.41
N HIS A 208 3.55 4.26 -5.05
CA HIS A 208 4.98 4.52 -4.83
C HIS A 208 5.54 3.69 -3.66
N LEU A 209 4.83 3.67 -2.52
CA LEU A 209 5.22 2.89 -1.35
C LEU A 209 5.25 1.40 -1.67
N GLY A 210 4.20 0.87 -2.32
CA GLY A 210 4.14 -0.53 -2.73
C GLY A 210 5.27 -0.93 -3.67
N GLN A 211 5.63 -0.05 -4.62
CA GLN A 211 6.76 -0.28 -5.52
C GLN A 211 8.10 -0.28 -4.77
N ASN A 212 8.29 0.59 -3.76
CA ASN A 212 9.47 0.54 -2.91
C ASN A 212 9.59 -0.81 -2.19
N ILE A 213 8.49 -1.32 -1.61
CA ILE A 213 8.47 -2.66 -0.99
C ILE A 213 8.91 -3.73 -2.01
N CYS A 214 8.36 -3.70 -3.23
CA CYS A 214 8.70 -4.67 -4.26
C CYS A 214 10.17 -4.63 -4.67
N LEU A 215 10.75 -3.44 -4.86
CA LEU A 215 12.17 -3.31 -5.25
C LEU A 215 13.11 -3.70 -4.10
N LEU A 216 12.75 -3.37 -2.86
CA LEU A 216 13.52 -3.77 -1.68
C LEU A 216 13.47 -5.28 -1.42
N ALA A 217 12.32 -5.92 -1.71
CA ALA A 217 12.16 -7.36 -1.67
C ALA A 217 13.02 -8.04 -2.75
N GLU A 218 12.95 -7.57 -4.00
CA GLU A 218 13.78 -8.07 -5.11
C GLU A 218 15.28 -7.97 -4.77
N LYS A 219 15.73 -6.81 -4.28
CA LYS A 219 17.13 -6.59 -3.84
C LYS A 219 17.58 -7.59 -2.77
N ARG A 220 16.65 -8.11 -1.97
CA ARG A 220 16.88 -9.09 -0.90
C ARG A 220 16.64 -10.53 -1.31
N LYS A 221 16.32 -10.78 -2.58
CA LYS A 221 15.91 -12.11 -3.07
C LYS A 221 14.69 -12.65 -2.31
N LEU A 222 13.77 -11.75 -1.97
CA LEU A 222 12.46 -12.06 -1.43
C LEU A 222 11.42 -11.95 -2.53
N GLY A 223 10.37 -12.76 -2.46
CA GLY A 223 9.20 -12.56 -3.30
C GLY A 223 8.33 -11.45 -2.76
N SER A 224 7.68 -10.71 -3.67
CA SER A 224 6.62 -9.78 -3.31
C SER A 224 5.46 -9.87 -4.28
N CYS A 225 4.24 -9.58 -3.81
CA CYS A 225 3.08 -9.44 -4.68
C CYS A 225 2.14 -8.36 -4.12
N PRO A 226 1.95 -7.25 -4.84
CA PRO A 226 0.90 -6.31 -4.52
C PRO A 226 -0.50 -6.89 -4.78
N LEU A 227 -1.46 -6.51 -3.96
CA LEU A 227 -2.85 -6.97 -3.99
C LEU A 227 -3.82 -5.79 -3.87
N GLY A 228 -4.80 -5.76 -4.76
CA GLY A 228 -6.01 -4.93 -4.61
C GLY A 228 -7.27 -5.75 -4.31
N GLY A 229 -7.14 -7.08 -4.23
CA GLY A 229 -8.24 -7.99 -3.94
C GLY A 229 -8.18 -8.48 -2.49
N TYR A 230 -8.90 -7.79 -1.62
CA TYR A 230 -9.20 -8.17 -0.23
C TYR A 230 -10.59 -7.62 0.12
N ILE A 231 -11.27 -8.18 1.11
CA ILE A 231 -12.57 -7.69 1.59
C ILE A 231 -12.31 -6.47 2.49
N ASP A 232 -12.49 -5.26 1.96
CA ASP A 232 -12.14 -4.00 2.65
C ASP A 232 -12.80 -3.90 4.03
N SER A 233 -14.07 -4.30 4.17
CA SER A 233 -14.80 -4.23 5.44
C SER A 233 -14.21 -5.11 6.54
N GLU A 234 -13.56 -6.22 6.19
CA GLU A 234 -12.89 -7.06 7.18
C GLU A 234 -11.58 -6.40 7.65
N VAL A 235 -10.85 -5.74 6.74
CA VAL A 235 -9.64 -4.99 7.08
C VAL A 235 -9.99 -3.80 7.97
N ASP A 236 -10.99 -3.01 7.58
CA ASP A 236 -11.44 -1.85 8.34
C ASP A 236 -11.89 -2.27 9.75
N LYS A 237 -12.58 -3.40 9.89
CA LYS A 237 -12.95 -3.97 11.20
C LYS A 237 -11.74 -4.39 12.02
N LEU A 238 -10.74 -5.02 11.40
CA LEU A 238 -9.52 -5.46 12.09
C LEU A 238 -8.71 -4.26 12.61
N LEU A 239 -8.67 -3.15 11.86
CA LEU A 239 -7.94 -1.94 12.21
C LEU A 239 -8.75 -0.95 13.06
N ASP A 240 -9.99 -1.29 13.45
CA ASP A 240 -10.96 -0.39 14.10
C ASP A 240 -11.09 0.96 13.36
N ILE A 241 -11.06 0.92 12.02
CA ILE A 241 -11.24 2.10 11.20
C ILE A 241 -12.73 2.44 11.19
N GLN A 242 -13.06 3.51 11.91
CA GLN A 242 -14.41 4.05 11.98
C GLN A 242 -14.55 5.23 11.01
N ASN A 243 -15.54 5.13 10.12
CA ASN A 243 -15.83 6.11 9.07
C ASN A 243 -14.77 6.16 7.96
N THR A 244 -14.79 7.21 7.14
CA THR A 244 -13.90 7.39 5.98
C THR A 244 -12.77 8.39 6.26
N LYS A 245 -12.43 8.60 7.53
CA LYS A 245 -11.27 9.43 7.91
C LYS A 245 -9.96 8.73 7.57
N GLU A 246 -9.93 7.43 7.79
CA GLU A 246 -8.91 6.52 7.31
C GLU A 246 -9.55 5.47 6.40
N VAL A 247 -8.83 5.02 5.38
CA VAL A 247 -9.32 4.03 4.43
C VAL A 247 -8.21 3.08 4.03
N THR A 248 -8.54 1.80 3.88
CA THR A 248 -7.61 0.80 3.32
C THR A 248 -7.44 1.03 1.82
N LEU A 249 -6.21 1.09 1.30
CA LEU A 249 -5.96 1.38 -0.11
C LEU A 249 -5.28 0.23 -0.85
N TYR A 250 -4.37 -0.48 -0.20
CA TYR A 250 -3.50 -1.43 -0.87
C TYR A 250 -2.94 -2.46 0.10
N ALA A 251 -2.56 -3.62 -0.43
CA ALA A 251 -1.81 -4.60 0.34
C ALA A 251 -0.60 -5.12 -0.45
N VAL A 252 0.46 -5.52 0.24
CA VAL A 252 1.63 -6.16 -0.38
C VAL A 252 2.07 -7.36 0.45
N ALA A 253 2.03 -8.54 -0.14
CA ALA A 253 2.59 -9.76 0.46
C ALA A 253 4.10 -9.82 0.20
N VAL A 254 4.88 -10.22 1.21
CA VAL A 254 6.32 -10.47 1.09
C VAL A 254 6.69 -11.77 1.81
N GLY A 255 7.58 -12.56 1.21
CA GLY A 255 8.07 -13.80 1.82
C GLY A 255 9.31 -14.37 1.13
N LYS A 256 9.86 -15.45 1.69
CA LYS A 256 10.96 -16.20 1.08
C LYS A 256 10.48 -16.95 -0.16
N VAL A 257 11.29 -17.00 -1.22
CA VAL A 257 11.02 -17.69 -2.49
C VAL A 257 12.05 -18.76 -2.80
#